data_AF-A0A117NAJ4-F1
#
_entry.id   AF-A0A117NAJ4-F1
#
_cell.length_a   1.000
_cell.length_b   1.000
_cell.length_c   1.000
_cell.angle_alpha   90.00
_cell.angle_beta   90.00
_cell.angle_gamma   90.00
#
_symmetry.space_group_name_H-M   'P 1'
#
loop_
_entity.id
_entity.type
_entity.pdbx_description
1 polymer ?
#
loop_
_entity_poly.entity_id
_entity_poly.type
_entity_poly.pdbx_seq_one_letter_code
_entity_poly.pdbx_strand_id
1 'polypeptide(L)'
;MGIYEVDGFLAGQLRATTSTPKFRDHVHHLGRIPFSDGEADAYSQNIQIADLNALNAAIAVIRWKKLCGFYLDLEDDHHNVYVIDGNHMLNEDKAS
;
A
#
# COMPACT_ATOMS: atom_id res chain seq x y z
N MET A 1 -1.69 0.05 -5.92
CA MET A 1 -0.31 -0.40 -6.19
C MET A 1 0.24 0.42 -7.35
N GLY A 2 1.55 0.39 -7.58
CA GLY A 2 2.16 0.96 -8.78
C GLY A 2 3.26 0.02 -9.25
N ILE A 3 3.04 -0.66 -10.37
CA ILE A 3 3.90 -1.70 -10.93
C ILE A 3 4.29 -1.26 -12.35
N TYR A 4 5.53 -1.49 -12.72
CA TYR A 4 6.07 -1.19 -14.05
C TYR A 4 7.16 -2.20 -14.42
N GLU A 5 7.45 -2.35 -15.71
CA GLU A 5 8.47 -3.25 -16.22
C GLU A 5 9.82 -2.54 -16.38
N VAL A 6 10.91 -3.19 -15.98
CA VAL A 6 12.30 -2.77 -16.23
C VAL A 6 13.08 -4.00 -16.68
N ASP A 7 13.66 -3.96 -17.87
CA ASP A 7 14.48 -5.04 -18.44
C ASP A 7 13.81 -6.44 -18.42
N GLY A 8 12.48 -6.51 -18.58
CA GLY A 8 11.71 -7.76 -18.52
C GLY A 8 11.33 -8.22 -17.12
N PHE A 9 11.66 -7.46 -16.07
CA PHE A 9 11.31 -7.72 -14.68
C PHE A 9 10.23 -6.74 -14.18
N LEU A 10 9.40 -7.17 -13.24
CA LEU A 10 8.45 -6.29 -12.57
C LEU A 10 9.11 -5.58 -11.39
N ALA A 11 9.02 -4.25 -11.40
CA ALA A 11 9.43 -3.37 -10.32
C ALA A 11 8.23 -2.55 -9.81
N GLY A 12 8.39 -1.94 -8.65
CA GLY A 12 7.41 -1.00 -8.11
C GLY A 12 7.08 -1.25 -6.65
N GLN A 13 5.86 -0.87 -6.27
CA GLN A 13 5.46 -0.79 -4.88
C GLN A 13 3.99 -1.13 -4.63
N LEU A 14 3.76 -1.78 -3.48
CA LEU A 14 2.44 -2.01 -2.91
C LEU A 14 2.18 -0.95 -1.85
N ARG A 15 0.96 -0.42 -1.83
CA ARG A 15 0.57 0.68 -0.93
C ARG A 15 -0.74 0.34 -0.26
N ALA A 16 -0.74 0.44 1.07
CA ALA A 16 -1.92 0.35 1.90
C ALA A 16 -2.03 1.62 2.75
N THR A 17 -3.14 2.36 2.58
CA THR A 17 -3.40 3.59 3.31
C THR A 17 -4.67 3.41 4.13
N THR A 18 -4.57 3.68 5.42
CA THR A 18 -5.65 3.56 6.38
C THR A 18 -6.26 4.94 6.62
N SER A 19 -7.53 5.08 6.27
CA SER A 19 -8.31 6.29 6.54
C SER A 19 -9.27 6.05 7.69
N THR A 20 -9.19 6.85 8.74
CA THR A 20 -10.13 6.78 9.87
C THR A 20 -10.84 8.12 10.03
N PRO A 21 -12.00 8.19 10.71
CA PRO A 21 -12.63 9.48 11.03
C PRO A 21 -11.72 10.43 11.82
N LYS A 22 -10.82 9.88 12.64
CA LYS A 22 -9.87 10.66 13.46
C LYS A 22 -8.64 11.11 12.68
N PHE A 23 -8.28 10.40 11.61
CA PHE A 23 -7.05 10.63 10.85
C PHE A 23 -7.27 10.33 9.36
N ARG A 24 -8.06 11.17 8.69
CA ARG A 24 -8.27 11.13 7.23
C ARG A 24 -7.63 12.27 6.48
N ASP A 25 -7.31 13.36 7.17
CA ASP A 25 -6.75 14.57 6.55
C ASP A 25 -5.42 14.26 5.85
N HIS A 26 -4.62 13.33 6.40
CA HIS A 26 -3.37 12.86 5.77
C HIS A 26 -3.60 12.29 4.37
N VAL A 27 -4.71 11.57 4.15
CA VAL A 27 -5.01 10.92 2.87
C VAL A 27 -5.18 11.98 1.78
N HIS A 28 -5.85 13.09 2.11
CA HIS A 28 -6.13 14.18 1.19
C HIS A 28 -4.97 15.15 1.06
N HIS A 29 -4.37 15.59 2.18
CA HIS A 29 -3.30 16.59 2.19
C HIS A 29 -1.97 16.05 1.68
N LEU A 30 -1.66 14.77 1.92
CA LEU A 30 -0.43 14.13 1.45
C LEU A 30 -0.61 13.39 0.12
N GLY A 31 -1.80 13.45 -0.49
CA GLY A 31 -2.08 12.82 -1.78
C GLY A 31 -1.83 11.32 -1.80
N ARG A 32 -2.12 10.61 -0.69
CA ARG A 32 -1.80 9.17 -0.53
C ARG A 32 -2.59 8.25 -1.46
N ILE A 33 -3.63 8.76 -2.12
CA ILE A 33 -4.39 8.08 -3.16
C ILE A 33 -4.02 8.73 -4.49
N PRO A 34 -3.14 8.12 -5.30
CA PRO A 34 -2.83 8.65 -6.62
C PRO A 34 -4.07 8.54 -7.50
N PHE A 35 -4.55 9.68 -7.99
CA PHE A 35 -5.57 9.76 -9.03
C PHE A 35 -4.85 9.71 -10.39
N SER A 36 -4.65 8.51 -10.93
CA SER A 36 -4.23 8.35 -12.33
C SER A 36 -5.43 7.93 -13.16
N ASP A 37 -5.75 8.69 -14.21
CA ASP A 37 -6.63 8.22 -15.28
C ASP A 37 -5.89 7.06 -15.97
N GLY A 38 -6.45 5.87 -15.87
CA GLY A 38 -5.70 4.62 -16.00
C GLY A 38 -4.91 4.46 -17.30
N GLU A 39 -3.61 4.22 -17.17
CA GLU A 39 -2.93 3.34 -18.12
C GLU A 39 -3.26 1.89 -17.72
N ALA A 40 -4.36 1.40 -18.28
CA ALA A 40 -4.90 0.07 -18.06
C ALA A 40 -3.98 -1.06 -18.57
N ASP A 41 -2.87 -0.73 -19.24
CA ASP A 41 -2.11 -1.69 -20.02
C ASP A 41 -1.14 -2.54 -19.17
N ALA A 42 -0.54 -1.98 -18.12
CA ALA A 42 0.35 -2.73 -17.23
C ALA A 42 -0.38 -3.79 -16.37
N TYR A 43 -1.69 -3.61 -16.14
CA TYR A 43 -2.53 -4.55 -15.40
C TYR A 43 -3.12 -5.65 -16.29
N SER A 44 -2.97 -5.57 -17.61
CA SER A 44 -3.60 -6.50 -18.56
C SER A 44 -2.94 -7.90 -18.57
N GLN A 45 -1.70 -8.02 -18.05
CA GLN A 45 -0.96 -9.28 -17.87
C GLN A 45 -1.31 -9.94 -16.52
N ASN A 46 -2.57 -10.34 -16.36
CA ASN A 46 -3.25 -10.68 -15.10
C ASN A 46 -2.65 -11.78 -14.19
N ILE A 47 -1.62 -12.54 -14.59
CA ILE A 47 -1.09 -13.65 -13.76
C ILE A 47 0.06 -13.22 -12.83
N GLN A 48 0.92 -12.28 -13.24
CA GLN A 48 2.11 -11.90 -12.46
C GLN A 48 1.83 -10.93 -11.31
N ILE A 49 0.58 -10.46 -11.18
CA ILE A 49 0.18 -9.43 -10.20
C ILE A 49 -0.78 -10.02 -9.14
N ALA A 50 -1.24 -11.27 -9.30
CA ALA A 50 -2.22 -11.87 -8.40
C ALA A 50 -1.67 -12.07 -6.98
N ASP A 51 -0.41 -12.48 -6.87
CA ASP A 51 0.32 -12.61 -5.61
C ASP A 51 0.62 -11.24 -4.99
N LEU A 52 1.01 -10.24 -5.78
CA LEU A 52 1.19 -8.85 -5.33
C LEU A 52 -0.12 -8.24 -4.83
N ASN A 53 -1.24 -8.52 -5.49
CA ASN A 53 -2.58 -8.14 -5.04
C ASN A 53 -2.93 -8.83 -3.72
N ALA A 54 -2.69 -10.14 -3.62
CA ALA A 54 -2.94 -10.92 -2.42
C ALA A 54 -2.10 -10.40 -1.23
N LEU A 55 -0.82 -10.09 -1.47
CA LEU A 55 0.07 -9.49 -0.49
C LEU A 55 -0.43 -8.11 -0.05
N ASN A 56 -0.80 -7.23 -0.99
CA ASN A 56 -1.33 -5.90 -0.67
C ASN A 56 -2.62 -5.98 0.17
N ALA A 57 -3.49 -6.95 -0.13
CA ALA A 57 -4.69 -7.23 0.65
C ALA A 57 -4.36 -7.77 2.05
N ALA A 58 -3.38 -8.69 2.17
CA ALA A 58 -2.93 -9.20 3.46
C ALA A 58 -2.35 -8.10 4.35
N ILE A 59 -1.55 -7.19 3.77
CA ILE A 59 -1.05 -5.99 4.46
C ILE A 59 -2.23 -5.18 4.99
N ALA A 60 -3.21 -4.83 4.14
CA ALA A 60 -4.38 -4.07 4.57
C ALA A 60 -5.17 -4.76 5.71
N VAL A 61 -5.35 -6.09 5.65
CA VAL A 61 -6.00 -6.87 6.71
C VAL A 61 -5.24 -6.82 8.03
N ILE A 62 -3.90 -6.95 7.99
CA ILE A 62 -3.06 -6.84 9.20
C ILE A 62 -3.21 -5.46 9.84
N ARG A 63 -3.27 -4.40 9.03
CA ARG A 63 -3.42 -3.02 9.53
C ARG A 63 -4.80 -2.75 10.11
N TRP A 64 -5.84 -3.25 9.47
CA TRP A 64 -7.18 -3.24 10.06
C TRP A 64 -7.23 -3.98 11.40
N LYS A 65 -6.57 -5.15 11.51
CA LYS A 65 -6.51 -5.91 12.76
C LYS A 65 -5.74 -5.18 13.88
N LYS A 66 -4.67 -4.44 13.53
CA LYS A 66 -3.97 -3.54 14.46
C LYS A 66 -4.88 -2.43 14.97
N LEU A 67 -5.63 -1.75 14.08
CA LEU A 67 -6.63 -0.76 14.48
C LEU A 67 -7.71 -1.33 15.41
N CYS A 68 -8.12 -2.58 15.19
CA CYS A 68 -9.08 -3.27 16.04
C CYS A 68 -8.46 -3.80 17.36
N GLY A 69 -7.17 -3.61 17.59
CA GLY A 69 -6.49 -4.03 18.82
C GLY A 69 -6.14 -5.52 18.91
N PHE A 70 -6.21 -6.27 17.81
CA PHE A 70 -5.81 -7.69 17.81
C PHE A 70 -4.29 -7.87 17.86
N TYR A 71 -3.53 -6.92 17.33
CA TYR A 71 -2.08 -6.91 17.32
C TYR A 71 -1.57 -5.64 17.99
N LEU A 72 -0.43 -5.75 18.67
CA LEU A 72 0.26 -4.59 19.24
C LEU A 72 0.65 -3.62 18.11
N ASP A 73 0.28 -2.36 18.27
CA ASP A 73 0.66 -1.29 17.34
C ASP A 73 1.32 -0.15 18.11
N LEU A 74 2.65 -0.14 18.11
CA LEU A 74 3.45 0.88 18.82
C LEU A 74 3.62 2.15 18.00
N GLU A 75 3.49 2.05 16.69
CA GLU A 75 3.83 3.11 15.75
C GLU A 75 2.60 3.95 15.34
N ASP A 76 1.39 3.38 15.46
CA ASP A 76 0.12 3.96 15.00
C ASP A 76 0.22 4.59 13.60
N ASP A 77 0.98 3.94 12.72
CA ASP A 77 1.18 4.36 11.35
C ASP A 77 -0.13 4.19 10.57
N HIS A 78 -0.36 5.00 9.53
CA HIS A 78 -1.57 4.94 8.70
C HIS A 78 -1.26 4.79 7.21
N HIS A 79 0.02 4.69 6.84
CA HIS A 79 0.45 4.45 5.47
C HIS A 79 1.60 3.45 5.43
N ASN A 80 1.48 2.42 4.60
CA ASN A 80 2.50 1.40 4.41
C ASN A 80 2.85 1.28 2.94
N VAL A 81 4.16 1.22 2.68
CA VAL A 81 4.72 1.03 1.35
C VAL A 81 5.65 -0.18 1.38
N TYR A 82 5.36 -1.17 0.55
CA TYR A 82 6.26 -2.30 0.30
C TYR A 82 6.90 -2.12 -1.07
N VAL A 83 8.24 -2.15 -1.13
CA VAL A 83 9.01 -1.98 -2.36
C VAL A 83 9.57 -3.33 -2.81
N ILE A 84 9.29 -3.72 -4.05
CA ILE A 84 9.54 -5.07 -4.58
C ILE A 84 11.03 -5.36 -4.75
N ASP A 85 11.80 -4.39 -5.23
CA ASP A 85 13.21 -4.57 -5.61
C ASP A 85 14.14 -4.86 -4.41
N GLY A 86 13.96 -4.13 -3.32
CA GLY A 86 14.79 -4.20 -2.12
C GLY A 86 14.13 -4.94 -0.96
N ASN A 87 12.90 -5.45 -1.13
CA ASN A 87 12.11 -6.07 -0.07
C ASN A 87 12.00 -5.17 1.18
N HIS A 88 11.79 -3.87 0.95
CA HIS A 88 11.71 -2.86 1.99
C HIS A 88 10.27 -2.54 2.35
N MET A 89 9.98 -2.39 3.65
CA MET A 89 8.69 -1.90 4.14
C MET A 89 8.88 -0.59 4.90
N LEU A 90 8.15 0.43 4.45
CA LEU A 90 8.15 1.77 5.04
C LEU A 90 6.79 2.02 5.69
N ASN A 91 6.83 2.63 6.88
CA ASN A 91 5.67 2.92 7.71
C ASN A 91 5.63 4.43 7.97
N GLU A 92 4.56 5.08 7.54
CA GLU A 92 4.40 6.53 7.57
C GLU A 92 3.03 6.96 8.12
N ASP A 93 2.84 8.26 8.29
CA ASP A 93 1.60 8.90 8.73
C ASP A 93 1.16 8.41 10.12
N LYS A 94 1.99 8.71 11.13
CA LYS A 94 1.65 8.43 12.53
C LYS A 94 0.59 9.39 13.04
N ALA A 95 -0.44 8.87 13.69
CA ALA A 95 -1.35 9.71 14.46
C ALA A 95 -0.66 10.13 15.78
N SER A 96 -0.48 11.44 15.96
CA SER A 96 0.08 12.07 17.17
C SER A 96 -0.98 12.34 18.23
#